data_AF-A0A838A7M2-F1
#
_entry.id   AF-A0A838A7M2-F1
#
_cell.length_a   1.000
_cell.length_b   1.000
_cell.length_c   1.000
_cell.angle_alpha   90.00
_cell.angle_beta   90.00
_cell.angle_gamma   90.00
#
_symmetry.space_group_name_H-M   'P 1'
#
loop_
_entity.id
_entity.type
_entity.pdbx_description
1 polymer ?
#
loop_
_entity_poly.entity_id
_entity_poly.type
_entity_poly.pdbx_seq_one_letter_code
_entity_poly.pdbx_strand_id
1 'polypeptide(L)'
;MPELNDDTSGTEGFDEGRRRFLKRAGFTAAAAAAAAAGGQFINSATAAAQVPGPSGPSLDGMRVVCPCFGDLINLVTSEGTFPFSGAGNVGVLVKGGPDPNKWGLVVEQHEVTAEDTPFGTISIKMAGDIEINPESLLEFDPVNGGFTQTMFLPIIVELEHCGANGDPVTLGTLPDQPVCMKGSQSEFPPKSAPYQSLRDIGLYALGSDGQPVGSSPIATLPSFDWTVGTDAVPS
;
A
#
# COMPACT_ATOMS: atom_id res chain seq x y z
N MET A 1 -15.26 8.80 59.86
CA MET A 1 -15.25 8.07 58.57
C MET A 1 -13.78 7.83 58.23
N PRO A 2 -13.39 6.63 57.80
CA PRO A 2 -11.99 6.24 57.73
C PRO A 2 -11.27 6.87 56.53
N GLU A 3 -10.01 7.23 56.77
CA GLU A 3 -8.99 7.57 55.78
C GLU A 3 -8.46 6.31 55.08
N LEU A 4 -8.02 6.45 53.83
CA LEU A 4 -7.08 5.55 53.18
C LEU A 4 -6.26 6.32 52.14
N ASN A 5 -4.95 6.17 52.26
CA ASN A 5 -3.86 6.92 51.66
C ASN A 5 -3.56 6.58 50.19
N ASP A 6 -2.79 7.52 49.60
CA ASP A 6 -1.55 7.36 48.83
C ASP A 6 -1.52 6.83 47.39
N ASP A 7 -1.07 7.77 46.55
CA ASP A 7 0.15 7.77 45.74
C ASP A 7 0.32 6.91 44.47
N THR A 8 0.70 7.68 43.45
CA THR A 8 1.73 7.44 42.44
C THR A 8 1.47 6.52 41.25
N SER A 9 1.58 7.16 40.07
CA SER A 9 2.47 6.81 38.96
C SER A 9 2.23 5.53 38.16
N GLY A 10 2.42 5.64 36.85
CA GLY A 10 2.81 4.51 36.02
C GLY A 10 1.84 4.20 34.90
N THR A 11 1.97 4.95 33.81
CA THR A 11 1.57 4.54 32.45
C THR A 11 2.45 3.38 31.95
N GLU A 12 2.52 2.27 32.71
CA GLU A 12 3.26 1.05 32.34
C GLU A 12 2.32 -0.14 32.05
N GLY A 13 1.00 0.05 32.09
CA GLY A 13 0.04 -1.05 31.86
C GLY A 13 -0.30 -1.37 30.40
N PHE A 14 -0.11 -0.43 29.47
CA PHE A 14 -0.59 -0.59 28.08
C PHE A 14 0.44 -1.27 27.15
N ASP A 15 1.73 -1.18 27.46
CA ASP A 15 2.80 -1.80 26.67
C ASP A 15 2.99 -3.30 27.02
N GLU A 16 2.65 -3.69 28.25
CA GLU A 16 2.75 -5.08 28.70
C GLU A 16 1.60 -5.96 28.13
N GLY A 17 0.47 -5.33 27.80
CA GLY A 17 -0.68 -5.97 27.12
C GLY A 17 -0.38 -6.38 25.67
N ARG A 18 0.25 -5.51 24.87
CA ARG A 18 0.65 -5.82 23.47
C ARG A 18 1.75 -6.89 23.41
N ARG A 19 2.72 -6.86 24.32
CA ARG A 19 3.79 -7.87 24.38
C ARG A 19 3.29 -9.23 24.86
N ARG A 20 2.24 -9.30 25.69
CA ARG A 20 1.57 -10.56 26.04
C ARG A 20 0.72 -11.13 24.91
N PHE A 21 0.09 -10.29 24.08
CA PHE A 21 -0.68 -10.77 22.93
C PHE A 21 0.22 -11.43 21.87
N LEU A 22 1.38 -10.81 21.57
CA LEU A 22 2.36 -11.36 20.63
C LEU A 22 3.04 -12.66 21.14
N LYS A 23 3.14 -12.86 22.47
CA LYS A 23 3.62 -14.14 23.06
C LYS A 23 2.53 -15.22 23.16
N ARG A 24 1.24 -14.88 23.12
CA ARG A 24 0.15 -15.87 23.16
C ARG A 24 -0.30 -16.32 21.77
N ALA A 25 -0.12 -15.50 20.74
CA ALA A 25 -0.30 -15.91 19.34
C ALA A 25 0.85 -16.81 18.82
N GLY A 26 2.04 -16.72 19.43
CA GLY A 26 3.22 -17.50 19.06
C GLY A 26 3.34 -18.91 19.66
N PHE A 27 2.36 -19.41 20.44
CA PHE A 27 2.46 -20.71 21.12
C PHE A 27 1.21 -21.61 21.10
N THR A 28 0.17 -21.31 20.30
CA THR A 28 -1.03 -22.16 20.19
C THR A 28 -1.41 -22.52 18.75
N ALA A 29 -0.43 -22.95 17.96
CA ALA A 29 -0.65 -23.78 16.77
C ALA A 29 0.28 -25.01 16.75
N ALA A 30 0.77 -25.41 17.92
CA ALA A 30 1.36 -26.72 18.16
C ALA A 30 0.48 -27.45 19.17
N ALA A 31 0.11 -28.70 18.83
CA ALA A 31 -0.55 -29.70 19.69
C ALA A 31 -2.08 -29.57 19.92
N ALA A 32 -2.86 -29.95 18.91
CA ALA A 32 -4.07 -30.77 19.04
C ALA A 32 -4.44 -31.24 17.61
N ALA A 33 -4.06 -32.42 17.15
CA ALA A 33 -4.52 -33.69 17.70
C ALA A 33 -3.43 -34.76 17.59
N ALA A 34 -2.88 -35.14 18.72
CA ALA A 34 -2.36 -36.48 18.91
C ALA A 34 -3.33 -37.23 19.84
N ALA A 35 -3.48 -38.53 19.57
CA ALA A 35 -4.04 -39.56 20.42
C ALA A 35 -5.55 -39.87 20.32
N ALA A 36 -5.90 -40.61 19.29
CA ALA A 36 -6.49 -41.95 19.46
C ALA A 36 -5.93 -42.82 18.32
N ALA A 37 -5.15 -43.88 18.48
CA ALA A 37 -4.87 -44.73 19.62
C ALA A 37 -3.56 -45.50 19.36
N GLY A 38 -2.93 -46.00 20.43
CA GLY A 38 -2.25 -47.30 20.43
C GLY A 38 -0.89 -47.45 19.74
N GLY A 39 0.17 -47.27 20.53
CA GLY A 39 1.36 -48.13 20.63
C GLY A 39 1.82 -49.06 19.48
N GLN A 40 3.10 -48.84 19.15
CA GLN A 40 4.19 -49.81 18.89
C GLN A 40 4.72 -49.95 17.44
N PHE A 41 6.07 -49.96 17.39
CA PHE A 41 6.98 -50.48 16.36
C PHE A 41 7.61 -49.50 15.35
N ILE A 42 8.77 -48.96 15.77
CA ILE A 42 10.10 -49.01 15.11
C ILE A 42 10.20 -48.78 13.58
N ASN A 43 10.92 -47.71 13.25
CA ASN A 43 11.69 -47.38 12.03
C ASN A 43 10.96 -47.10 10.70
N SER A 44 11.45 -46.01 10.09
CA SER A 44 11.29 -45.59 8.68
C SER A 44 10.03 -44.79 8.35
N ALA A 45 9.85 -43.63 8.97
CA ALA A 45 9.09 -42.56 8.33
C ALA A 45 9.99 -41.95 7.25
N THR A 46 9.75 -42.36 6.00
CA THR A 46 10.12 -41.61 4.81
C THR A 46 9.86 -40.13 5.08
N ALA A 47 10.93 -39.33 5.03
CA ALA A 47 10.80 -37.91 4.83
C ALA A 47 9.80 -37.72 3.68
N ALA A 48 8.64 -37.15 3.97
CA ALA A 48 7.78 -36.62 2.93
C ALA A 48 8.63 -35.55 2.25
N ALA A 49 9.28 -35.93 1.15
CA ALA A 49 9.89 -35.00 0.24
C ALA A 49 8.76 -34.01 -0.09
N GLN A 50 8.87 -32.79 0.42
CA GLN A 50 8.17 -31.68 -0.21
C GLN A 50 8.60 -31.73 -1.67
N VAL A 51 7.66 -32.14 -2.52
CA VAL A 51 7.79 -31.94 -3.96
C VAL A 51 8.07 -30.45 -4.11
N PRO A 52 9.20 -30.04 -4.72
CA PRO A 52 9.40 -28.64 -5.03
C PRO A 52 8.24 -28.27 -5.97
N GLY A 53 7.25 -27.55 -5.45
CA GLY A 53 6.34 -26.81 -6.31
C GLY A 53 7.18 -25.87 -7.16
N PRO A 54 6.71 -25.47 -8.35
CA PRO A 54 7.42 -24.48 -9.15
C PRO A 54 7.70 -23.27 -8.25
N SER A 55 8.97 -23.07 -7.94
CA SER A 55 9.44 -21.98 -7.09
C SER A 55 9.35 -20.70 -7.91
N GLY A 56 8.47 -19.79 -7.50
CA GLY A 56 8.47 -18.42 -7.99
C GLY A 56 9.83 -17.74 -7.78
N PRO A 57 10.08 -16.60 -8.44
CA PRO A 57 11.32 -15.87 -8.28
C PRO A 57 11.51 -15.40 -6.82
N SER A 58 12.74 -15.46 -6.30
CA SER A 58 13.04 -14.95 -4.96
C SER A 58 13.10 -13.42 -4.98
N LEU A 59 11.97 -12.78 -4.62
CA LEU A 59 11.83 -11.31 -4.63
C LEU A 59 11.82 -10.68 -3.23
N ASP A 60 11.86 -11.48 -2.16
CA ASP A 60 11.80 -10.97 -0.78
C ASP A 60 12.97 -10.02 -0.46
N GLY A 61 12.64 -8.88 0.14
CA GLY A 61 13.60 -7.83 0.49
C GLY A 61 14.03 -6.93 -0.68
N MET A 62 13.54 -7.19 -1.90
CA MET A 62 13.86 -6.36 -3.06
C MET A 62 13.24 -4.97 -2.93
N ARG A 63 14.07 -3.94 -3.06
CA ARG A 63 13.63 -2.55 -3.22
C ARG A 63 13.73 -2.12 -4.67
N VAL A 64 12.67 -1.49 -5.15
CA VAL A 64 12.49 -1.10 -6.54
C VAL A 64 12.05 0.35 -6.56
N VAL A 65 12.81 1.22 -7.24
CA VAL A 65 12.36 2.57 -7.54
C VAL A 65 12.23 2.69 -9.04
N CYS A 66 11.02 3.00 -9.51
CA CYS A 66 10.75 3.18 -10.93
C CYS A 66 10.23 4.60 -11.21
N PRO A 67 10.60 5.20 -12.35
CA PRO A 67 9.91 6.38 -12.86
C PRO A 67 8.45 6.02 -13.17
N CYS A 68 7.55 6.97 -12.95
CA CYS A 68 6.15 6.82 -13.29
C CYS A 68 5.64 8.08 -13.99
N PHE A 69 4.68 7.89 -14.90
CA PHE A 69 4.09 8.94 -15.72
C PHE A 69 2.58 8.76 -15.77
N GLY A 70 1.84 9.83 -15.54
CA GLY A 70 0.40 9.90 -15.76
C GLY A 70 0.12 10.84 -16.92
N ASP A 71 -0.59 10.35 -17.93
CA ASP A 71 -0.98 11.16 -19.08
C ASP A 71 -2.47 11.51 -19.05
N LEU A 72 -2.80 12.77 -19.33
CA LEU A 72 -4.16 13.26 -19.50
C LEU A 72 -5.11 12.88 -18.35
N ILE A 73 -4.60 12.97 -17.11
CA ILE A 73 -5.40 12.77 -15.91
C ILE A 73 -6.34 13.96 -15.76
N ASN A 74 -7.62 13.69 -15.50
CA ASN A 74 -8.63 14.73 -15.35
C ASN A 74 -8.88 15.02 -13.87
N LEU A 75 -8.60 16.24 -13.42
CA LEU A 75 -9.12 16.73 -12.14
C LEU A 75 -10.49 17.36 -12.38
N VAL A 76 -11.54 16.72 -11.87
CA VAL A 76 -12.92 17.22 -11.97
C VAL A 76 -13.28 17.94 -10.69
N THR A 77 -13.70 19.20 -10.81
CA THR A 77 -14.15 20.04 -9.71
C THR A 77 -15.54 20.61 -10.03
N SER A 78 -16.12 21.37 -9.11
CA SER A 78 -17.35 22.13 -9.40
C SER A 78 -17.18 23.20 -10.48
N GLU A 79 -15.95 23.65 -10.75
CA GLU A 79 -15.66 24.68 -11.74
C GLU A 79 -15.46 24.13 -13.16
N GLY A 80 -15.12 22.85 -13.27
CA GLY A 80 -14.89 22.19 -14.55
C GLY A 80 -13.93 21.00 -14.46
N THR A 81 -13.53 20.53 -15.63
CA THR A 81 -12.57 19.44 -15.81
C THR A 81 -11.24 20.00 -16.28
N PHE A 82 -10.18 19.67 -15.55
CA PHE A 82 -8.84 20.17 -15.79
C PHE A 82 -7.90 19.00 -16.10
N PRO A 83 -7.54 18.78 -17.37
CA PRO A 83 -6.57 17.75 -17.73
C PRO A 83 -5.16 18.18 -17.35
N PHE A 84 -4.36 17.25 -16.84
CA PHE A 84 -2.93 17.42 -16.57
C PHE A 84 -2.16 16.13 -16.86
N SER A 85 -0.88 16.27 -17.18
CA SER A 85 0.06 15.15 -17.32
C SER A 85 1.23 15.40 -16.38
N GLY A 86 1.68 14.37 -15.68
CA GLY A 86 2.71 14.50 -14.65
C GLY A 86 3.68 13.33 -14.65
N ALA A 87 4.88 13.57 -14.16
CA ALA A 87 5.93 12.57 -14.04
C ALA A 87 6.51 12.56 -12.62
N GLY A 88 7.10 11.43 -12.23
CA GLY A 88 7.76 11.31 -10.95
C GLY A 88 8.25 9.89 -10.70
N ASN A 89 8.24 9.44 -9.45
CA ASN A 89 8.79 8.13 -9.06
C ASN A 89 7.88 7.39 -8.08
N VAL A 90 7.93 6.07 -8.16
CA VAL A 90 7.34 5.15 -7.19
C VAL A 90 8.41 4.20 -6.66
N GLY A 91 8.53 4.14 -5.34
CA GLY A 91 9.43 3.25 -4.62
C GLY A 91 8.64 2.16 -3.90
N VAL A 92 9.00 0.90 -4.12
CA VAL A 92 8.31 -0.26 -3.56
C VAL A 92 9.34 -1.22 -2.93
N LEU A 93 9.07 -1.67 -1.72
CA LEU A 93 9.74 -2.78 -1.05
C LEU A 93 8.85 -4.03 -1.14
N VAL A 94 9.42 -5.12 -1.62
CA VAL A 94 8.79 -6.43 -1.69
C VAL A 94 9.03 -7.19 -0.38
N LYS A 95 7.96 -7.71 0.22
CA LYS A 95 8.01 -8.51 1.45
C LYS A 95 7.51 -9.92 1.19
N GLY A 96 8.31 -10.90 1.57
CA GLY A 96 7.99 -12.32 1.52
C GLY A 96 6.74 -12.65 2.33
N GLY A 97 6.00 -13.63 1.82
CA GLY A 97 4.86 -14.24 2.50
C GLY A 97 5.02 -15.76 2.61
N PRO A 98 4.04 -16.44 3.23
CA PRO A 98 4.03 -17.91 3.30
C PRO A 98 3.76 -18.57 1.93
N ASP A 99 3.21 -17.83 0.96
CA ASP A 99 2.96 -18.31 -0.40
C ASP A 99 4.16 -17.93 -1.30
N PRO A 100 4.84 -18.90 -1.93
CA PRO A 100 6.01 -18.63 -2.78
C PRO A 100 5.67 -17.88 -4.07
N ASN A 101 4.39 -17.69 -4.40
CA ASN A 101 3.92 -16.93 -5.57
C ASN A 101 3.25 -15.61 -5.18
N LYS A 102 3.24 -15.22 -3.89
CA LYS A 102 2.64 -13.96 -3.43
C LYS A 102 3.57 -13.22 -2.49
N TRP A 103 3.75 -11.94 -2.77
CA TRP A 103 4.53 -11.02 -1.94
C TRP A 103 3.67 -9.84 -1.52
N GLY A 104 3.87 -9.36 -0.29
CA GLY A 104 3.36 -8.07 0.13
C GLY A 104 4.15 -6.94 -0.51
N LEU A 105 3.47 -5.85 -0.84
CA LEU A 105 4.11 -4.66 -1.38
C LEU A 105 3.98 -3.50 -0.39
N VAL A 106 5.13 -2.90 -0.08
CA VAL A 106 5.21 -1.68 0.70
C VAL A 106 5.59 -0.56 -0.25
N VAL A 107 4.70 0.39 -0.48
CA VAL A 107 5.07 1.58 -1.24
C VAL A 107 5.77 2.52 -0.27
N GLU A 108 7.08 2.70 -0.43
CA GLU A 108 7.94 3.54 0.43
C GLU A 108 7.97 4.99 -0.07
N GLN A 109 7.72 5.21 -1.35
CA GLN A 109 7.74 6.54 -1.98
C GLN A 109 6.74 6.59 -3.12
N HIS A 110 5.99 7.68 -3.23
CA HIS A 110 5.25 8.00 -4.44
C HIS A 110 5.07 9.50 -4.52
N GLU A 111 5.58 10.09 -5.61
CA GLU A 111 5.43 11.50 -5.92
C GLU A 111 5.35 11.68 -7.43
N VAL A 112 4.35 12.41 -7.88
CA VAL A 112 4.13 12.80 -9.28
C VAL A 112 3.83 14.29 -9.31
N THR A 113 4.53 15.03 -10.16
CA THR A 113 4.34 16.47 -10.33
C THR A 113 3.92 16.79 -11.75
N ALA A 114 2.96 17.71 -11.89
CA ALA A 114 2.57 18.32 -13.15
C ALA A 114 2.74 19.83 -13.02
N GLU A 115 3.41 20.43 -14.00
CA GLU A 115 3.65 21.88 -14.08
C GLU A 115 2.75 22.51 -15.14
N ASP A 116 2.74 23.84 -15.20
CA ASP A 116 2.01 24.63 -16.21
C ASP A 116 0.51 24.33 -16.29
N THR A 117 -0.12 24.00 -15.15
CA THR A 117 -1.55 23.75 -15.07
C THR A 117 -2.32 25.03 -14.70
N PRO A 118 -3.66 25.06 -14.88
CA PRO A 118 -4.50 26.16 -14.37
C PRO A 118 -4.41 26.39 -12.85
N PHE A 119 -3.82 25.44 -12.12
CA PHE A 119 -3.60 25.49 -10.67
C PHE A 119 -2.13 25.76 -10.29
N GLY A 120 -1.28 26.16 -11.25
CA GLY A 120 0.17 26.20 -11.06
C GLY A 120 0.75 24.78 -11.10
N THR A 121 1.57 24.42 -10.12
CA THR A 121 2.02 23.04 -9.93
C THR A 121 0.96 22.21 -9.20
N ILE A 122 0.66 21.03 -9.77
CA ILE A 122 -0.09 19.96 -9.09
C ILE A 122 0.91 18.92 -8.63
N SER A 123 0.88 18.56 -7.34
CA SER A 123 1.69 17.46 -6.82
C SER A 123 0.81 16.38 -6.20
N ILE A 124 0.97 15.14 -6.64
CA ILE A 124 0.32 13.96 -6.08
C ILE A 124 1.38 13.19 -5.31
N LYS A 125 1.20 13.09 -4.00
CA LYS A 125 2.13 12.44 -3.08
C LYS A 125 1.42 11.33 -2.31
N MET A 126 2.18 10.37 -1.82
CA MET A 126 1.68 9.48 -0.78
C MET A 126 1.34 10.28 0.47
N ALA A 127 0.17 10.05 1.06
CA ALA A 127 -0.11 10.52 2.40
C ALA A 127 0.91 9.86 3.36
N GLY A 128 1.65 10.66 4.15
CA GLY A 128 2.83 10.21 4.92
C GLY A 128 2.55 9.10 5.94
N ASP A 129 3.60 8.44 6.44
CA ASP A 129 3.63 7.36 7.47
C ASP A 129 2.33 6.56 7.65
N ILE A 130 1.83 5.98 6.56
CA ILE A 130 0.67 5.08 6.63
C ILE A 130 1.16 3.64 6.72
N GLU A 131 0.54 2.91 7.64
CA GLU A 131 0.69 1.48 7.80
C GLU A 131 0.52 0.80 6.43
N ILE A 132 1.51 -0.01 6.06
CA ILE A 132 1.52 -0.86 4.88
C ILE A 132 0.14 -1.50 4.73
N ASN A 133 -0.60 -1.15 3.67
CA ASN A 133 -1.86 -1.83 3.42
C ASN A 133 -1.54 -3.30 3.12
N PRO A 134 -1.99 -4.26 3.96
CA PRO A 134 -1.71 -5.68 3.76
C PRO A 134 -2.34 -6.23 2.46
N GLU A 135 -3.26 -5.49 1.84
CA GLU A 135 -3.90 -5.83 0.57
C GLU A 135 -3.07 -5.40 -0.65
N SER A 136 -1.99 -4.64 -0.45
CA SER A 136 -1.02 -4.36 -1.52
C SER A 136 -0.18 -5.60 -1.79
N LEU A 137 -0.31 -6.18 -2.99
CA LEU A 137 0.18 -7.51 -3.32
C LEU A 137 0.84 -7.56 -4.71
N LEU A 138 1.87 -8.40 -4.80
CA LEU A 138 2.45 -8.89 -6.05
C LEU A 138 2.18 -10.39 -6.13
N GLU A 139 1.49 -10.83 -7.17
CA GLU A 139 1.12 -12.22 -7.37
C GLU A 139 1.72 -12.72 -8.69
N PHE A 140 2.43 -13.84 -8.66
CA PHE A 140 2.94 -14.52 -9.85
C PHE A 140 1.98 -15.64 -10.29
N ASP A 141 1.65 -15.70 -11.58
CA ASP A 141 0.91 -16.82 -12.15
C ASP A 141 1.88 -17.92 -12.61
N PRO A 142 2.00 -19.05 -11.89
CA PRO A 142 2.94 -20.12 -12.26
C PRO A 142 2.51 -20.91 -13.51
N VAL A 143 1.25 -20.79 -13.95
CA VAL A 143 0.71 -21.53 -15.10
C VAL A 143 0.97 -20.75 -16.39
N ASN A 144 0.61 -19.47 -16.41
CA ASN A 144 0.72 -18.64 -17.61
C ASN A 144 1.99 -17.78 -17.62
N GLY A 145 2.70 -17.71 -16.49
CA GLY A 145 3.75 -16.73 -16.27
C GLY A 145 3.19 -15.32 -16.07
N GLY A 146 4.07 -14.41 -15.68
CA GLY A 146 3.73 -13.00 -15.43
C GLY A 146 3.23 -12.74 -14.01
N PHE A 147 3.03 -11.46 -13.74
CA PHE A 147 2.71 -10.91 -12.45
C PHE A 147 1.45 -10.05 -12.52
N THR A 148 0.64 -10.12 -11.47
CA THR A 148 -0.42 -9.16 -11.17
C THR A 148 0.01 -8.36 -9.96
N GLN A 149 -0.01 -7.04 -10.09
CA GLN A 149 0.34 -6.11 -9.01
C GLN A 149 -0.90 -5.30 -8.63
N THR A 150 -1.25 -5.31 -7.35
CA THR A 150 -2.33 -4.50 -6.76
C THR A 150 -1.73 -3.62 -5.68
N MET A 151 -1.97 -2.31 -5.76
CA MET A 151 -1.45 -1.33 -4.80
C MET A 151 -2.58 -0.47 -4.27
N PHE A 152 -2.59 -0.28 -2.96
CA PHE A 152 -3.49 0.66 -2.30
C PHE A 152 -2.69 1.88 -1.82
N LEU A 153 -2.99 3.02 -2.43
CA LEU A 153 -2.24 4.27 -2.28
C LEU A 153 -3.15 5.32 -1.63
N PRO A 154 -2.97 5.63 -0.35
CA PRO A 154 -3.51 6.85 0.21
C PRO A 154 -2.72 8.02 -0.36
N ILE A 155 -3.41 8.99 -0.96
CA ILE A 155 -2.75 10.11 -1.65
C ILE A 155 -3.15 11.46 -1.05
N ILE A 156 -2.22 12.39 -1.16
CA ILE A 156 -2.43 13.83 -0.99
C ILE A 156 -2.22 14.47 -2.37
N VAL A 157 -3.07 15.42 -2.71
CA VAL A 157 -2.96 16.27 -3.90
C VAL A 157 -2.79 17.70 -3.44
N GLU A 158 -1.64 18.29 -3.73
CA GLU A 158 -1.34 19.69 -3.47
C GLU A 158 -1.55 20.50 -4.75
N LEU A 159 -2.42 21.51 -4.66
CA LEU A 159 -2.65 22.49 -5.70
C LEU A 159 -1.98 23.79 -5.26
N GLU A 160 -1.02 24.29 -6.04
CA GLU A 160 -0.32 25.54 -5.74
C GLU A 160 -1.29 26.74 -5.69
N HIS A 161 -2.28 26.74 -6.58
CA HIS A 161 -3.33 27.75 -6.64
C HIS A 161 -4.70 27.10 -6.86
N CYS A 162 -5.74 27.58 -6.19
CA CYS A 162 -7.13 27.27 -6.55
C CYS A 162 -7.70 28.33 -7.52
N GLY A 163 -7.49 28.13 -8.82
CA GLY A 163 -7.87 29.07 -9.87
C GLY A 163 -6.80 30.13 -10.11
N ALA A 164 -7.14 31.19 -10.87
CA ALA A 164 -6.18 32.24 -11.23
C ALA A 164 -5.74 33.08 -10.01
N ASN A 165 -4.68 32.63 -9.32
CA ASN A 165 -4.08 33.21 -8.11
C ASN A 165 -4.86 32.95 -6.81
N GLY A 166 -5.57 31.82 -6.70
CA GLY A 166 -6.19 31.40 -5.44
C GLY A 166 -5.18 30.91 -4.41
N ASP A 167 -5.61 30.81 -3.15
CA ASP A 167 -4.81 30.22 -2.09
C ASP A 167 -4.48 28.74 -2.39
N PRO A 168 -3.34 28.21 -1.92
CA PRO A 168 -3.01 26.80 -2.04
C PRO A 168 -4.04 25.93 -1.33
N VAL A 169 -4.34 24.77 -1.92
CA VAL A 169 -5.26 23.80 -1.33
C VAL A 169 -4.62 22.42 -1.34
N THR A 170 -4.74 21.75 -0.19
CA THR A 170 -4.36 20.37 -0.02
C THR A 170 -5.63 19.51 -0.02
N LEU A 171 -5.65 18.52 -0.89
CA LEU A 171 -6.71 17.53 -1.00
C LEU A 171 -6.17 16.16 -0.63
N GLY A 172 -7.03 15.22 -0.24
CA GLY A 172 -6.61 13.85 -0.03
C GLY A 172 -7.74 12.84 -0.08
N THR A 173 -7.35 11.57 -0.17
CA THR A 173 -8.26 10.43 -0.03
C THR A 173 -8.62 10.18 1.44
N LEU A 174 -9.78 9.59 1.70
CA LEU A 174 -10.09 9.08 3.03
C LEU A 174 -9.24 7.83 3.36
N PRO A 175 -8.90 7.59 4.64
CA PRO A 175 -8.14 6.40 5.04
C PRO A 175 -8.78 5.06 4.65
N ASP A 176 -10.11 4.98 4.64
CA ASP A 176 -10.89 3.80 4.25
C ASP A 176 -11.14 3.71 2.74
N GLN A 177 -10.76 4.75 1.98
CA GLN A 177 -10.94 4.83 0.53
C GLN A 177 -9.65 5.23 -0.20
N PRO A 178 -8.55 4.47 -0.03
CA PRO A 178 -7.33 4.70 -0.80
C PRO A 178 -7.57 4.45 -2.30
N VAL A 179 -6.64 4.95 -3.11
CA VAL A 179 -6.58 4.65 -4.55
C VAL A 179 -6.14 3.20 -4.72
N CYS A 180 -6.94 2.39 -5.41
CA CYS A 180 -6.54 1.04 -5.77
C CYS A 180 -6.04 1.04 -7.21
N MET A 181 -4.74 0.82 -7.39
CA MET A 181 -4.07 0.70 -8.69
C MET A 181 -3.80 -0.77 -8.98
N LYS A 182 -4.15 -1.23 -10.18
CA LYS A 182 -3.89 -2.61 -10.61
C LYS A 182 -3.18 -2.64 -11.96
N GLY A 183 -2.17 -3.50 -12.08
CA GLY A 183 -1.42 -3.72 -13.31
C GLY A 183 -1.13 -5.20 -13.52
N SER A 184 -1.01 -5.60 -14.79
CA SER A 184 -0.56 -6.93 -15.20
C SER A 184 0.70 -6.78 -16.04
N GLN A 185 1.74 -7.54 -15.70
CA GLN A 185 3.08 -7.36 -16.26
C GLN A 185 3.76 -8.71 -16.49
N SER A 186 4.55 -8.83 -17.56
CA SER A 186 5.26 -10.07 -17.88
C SER A 186 6.50 -10.29 -17.00
N GLU A 187 7.01 -9.24 -16.36
CA GLU A 187 8.22 -9.26 -15.54
C GLU A 187 8.11 -8.30 -14.34
N PHE A 188 8.93 -8.55 -13.32
CA PHE A 188 9.09 -7.67 -12.16
C PHE A 188 10.58 -7.46 -11.89
N PRO A 189 11.07 -6.21 -11.69
CA PRO A 189 10.36 -4.93 -11.79
C PRO A 189 9.68 -4.70 -13.14
N PRO A 190 8.53 -4.01 -13.18
CA PRO A 190 7.85 -3.71 -14.43
C PRO A 190 8.67 -2.76 -15.31
N LYS A 191 8.59 -2.96 -16.63
CA LYS A 191 9.12 -2.02 -17.63
C LYS A 191 7.99 -1.59 -18.56
N SER A 192 7.76 -0.28 -18.65
CA SER A 192 6.70 0.30 -19.52
C SER A 192 5.32 -0.32 -19.28
N ALA A 193 5.00 -0.62 -18.02
CA ALA A 193 3.76 -1.31 -17.67
C ALA A 193 2.67 -0.30 -17.25
N PRO A 194 1.45 -0.39 -17.81
CA PRO A 194 0.34 0.42 -17.37
C PRO A 194 -0.29 -0.13 -16.09
N TYR A 195 -0.75 0.80 -15.25
CA TYR A 195 -1.52 0.59 -14.04
C TYR A 195 -2.77 1.43 -14.14
N GLN A 196 -3.92 0.84 -13.82
CA GLN A 196 -5.19 1.52 -13.87
C GLN A 196 -5.78 1.64 -12.46
N SER A 197 -6.34 2.81 -12.15
CA SER A 197 -7.18 2.96 -10.95
C SER A 197 -8.49 2.19 -11.15
N LEU A 198 -8.93 1.42 -10.16
CA LEU A 198 -10.14 0.59 -10.33
C LEU A 198 -11.47 1.35 -10.24
N ARG A 199 -11.44 2.61 -9.79
CA ARG A 199 -12.62 3.45 -9.59
C ARG A 199 -12.24 4.93 -9.60
N ASP A 200 -13.26 5.77 -9.73
CA ASP A 200 -13.12 7.21 -9.49
C ASP A 200 -12.71 7.48 -8.03
N ILE A 201 -11.83 8.45 -7.84
CA ILE A 201 -11.23 8.79 -6.57
C ILE A 201 -11.81 10.12 -6.08
N GLY A 202 -12.55 10.09 -4.98
CA GLY A 202 -13.00 11.29 -4.30
C GLY A 202 -11.86 11.95 -3.52
N LEU A 203 -11.68 13.24 -3.74
CA LEU A 203 -10.70 14.07 -3.05
C LEU A 203 -11.39 15.06 -2.11
N TYR A 204 -10.98 15.03 -0.85
CA TYR A 204 -11.53 15.86 0.24
C TYR A 204 -10.54 16.95 0.57
N ALA A 205 -11.03 18.16 0.87
CA ALA A 205 -10.18 19.21 1.42
C ALA A 205 -9.56 18.72 2.73
N LEU A 206 -8.25 18.93 2.91
CA LEU A 206 -7.57 18.61 4.16
C LEU A 206 -7.36 19.88 4.99
N GLY A 207 -7.64 19.79 6.28
CA GLY A 207 -7.31 20.83 7.24
C GLY A 207 -5.82 20.88 7.53
N SER A 208 -5.40 21.84 8.35
CA SER A 208 -4.00 21.97 8.80
C SER A 208 -3.52 20.79 9.66
N ASP A 209 -4.45 19.99 10.19
CA ASP A 209 -4.22 18.74 10.93
C ASP A 209 -4.18 17.50 10.01
N GLY A 210 -4.29 17.69 8.69
CA GLY A 210 -4.33 16.62 7.69
C GLY A 210 -5.65 15.85 7.68
N GLN A 211 -6.68 16.30 8.42
CA GLN A 211 -7.98 15.63 8.45
C GLN A 211 -8.93 16.16 7.38
N PRO A 212 -9.82 15.32 6.83
CA PRO A 212 -10.83 15.74 5.87
C PRO A 212 -11.79 16.80 6.46
N VAL A 213 -11.98 17.89 5.72
CA VAL A 213 -12.93 18.96 6.03
C VAL A 213 -14.20 18.75 5.21
N GLY A 214 -15.24 18.24 5.86
CA GLY A 214 -16.55 18.00 5.23
C GLY A 214 -16.83 16.53 4.93
N SER A 215 -18.06 16.26 4.49
CA SER A 215 -18.58 14.89 4.29
C SER A 215 -18.62 14.45 2.83
N SER A 216 -18.25 15.32 1.90
CA SER A 216 -18.35 15.08 0.46
C SER A 216 -17.04 15.48 -0.23
N PRO A 217 -16.63 14.76 -1.28
CA PRO A 217 -15.45 15.13 -2.04
C PRO A 217 -15.69 16.48 -2.75
N ILE A 218 -14.68 17.34 -2.76
CA ILE A 218 -14.71 18.64 -3.44
C ILE A 218 -14.10 18.57 -4.85
N ALA A 219 -13.31 17.53 -5.11
CA ALA A 219 -12.81 17.18 -6.42
C ALA A 219 -12.84 15.66 -6.61
N THR A 220 -12.73 15.22 -7.86
CA THR A 220 -12.67 13.80 -8.21
C THR A 220 -11.60 13.60 -9.26
N LEU A 221 -10.81 12.54 -9.13
CA LEU A 221 -10.01 12.00 -10.21
C LEU A 221 -10.78 10.82 -10.80
N PRO A 222 -11.44 10.97 -11.97
CA PRO A 222 -12.04 9.84 -12.65
C PRO A 222 -10.98 8.78 -12.93
N SER A 223 -11.41 7.54 -13.15
CA SER A 223 -10.50 6.43 -13.44
C SER A 223 -9.40 6.84 -14.44
N PHE A 224 -8.15 6.67 -14.05
CA PHE A 224 -6.97 7.09 -14.79
C PHE A 224 -5.91 5.99 -14.84
N ASP A 225 -4.99 6.15 -15.78
CA ASP A 225 -3.89 5.23 -16.01
C ASP A 225 -2.55 5.90 -15.64
N TRP A 226 -1.65 5.12 -15.04
CA TRP A 226 -0.24 5.45 -14.84
C TRP A 226 0.63 4.45 -15.54
N THR A 227 1.71 4.90 -16.16
CA THR A 227 2.70 4.03 -16.77
C THR A 227 3.98 4.08 -15.97
N VAL A 228 4.49 2.91 -15.56
CA VAL A 228 5.82 2.79 -14.97
C VAL A 228 6.86 2.74 -16.10
N GLY A 229 7.85 3.62 -16.07
CA GLY A 229 8.89 3.73 -17.09
C GLY A 229 9.95 2.62 -17.04
N THR A 230 11.01 2.73 -17.83
CA THR A 230 11.98 1.65 -18.08
C THR A 230 13.13 1.58 -17.09
N ASP A 231 13.42 2.66 -16.37
CA ASP A 231 14.63 2.77 -15.56
C ASP A 231 14.32 2.49 -14.09
N ALA A 232 14.01 1.23 -13.77
CA ALA A 232 14.05 0.77 -12.40
C ALA A 232 15.53 0.81 -11.94
N VAL A 233 15.88 1.67 -10.98
CA VAL A 233 17.22 1.64 -10.39
C VAL A 233 17.14 0.69 -9.18
N PRO A 234 17.72 -0.52 -9.24
CA PRO A 234 17.89 -1.33 -8.05
C PRO A 234 18.82 -0.58 -7.09
N SER A 235 18.29 -0.21 -5.93
CA SER A 235 19.03 0.45 -4.85
C SER A 235 19.96 -0.54 -4.14
#